data_AF-A0A0D2GA30-F1
#
_entry.id   AF-A0A0D2GA30-F1
#
_cell.length_a   1.000
_cell.length_b   1.000
_cell.length_c   1.000
_cell.angle_alpha   90.00
_cell.angle_beta   90.00
_cell.angle_gamma   90.00
#
_symmetry.space_group_name_H-M   'P 1'
#
loop_
_entity.id
_entity.type
_entity.pdbx_description
1 polymer ?
#
loop_
_entity_poly.entity_id
_entity_poly.type
_entity_poly.pdbx_seq_one_letter_code
_entity_poly.pdbx_strand_id
1 'polypeptide(L)'
;MGVRSLVSFGFVLIPIAVTISVLLGIQAYRESKGLPSNPFIDNSIKSSVYCQKAFGVHPFSNGQEYTLNPNQWALPDDYTGPGALCMNVTTLSNGSYPTKTTAPEWSITWQFPRGPPTQPVHAFSNIKLDSNVFPIEISQVSAINFETEWYYGVGDERPEAMNIADLTAAALDANVAVDMFLDSDPDKATNVEEAKYEVMIWLGQFGASTQQIGLAEGAIATQVVNGTTFSLYSGVNGLGQSVLSWVASDAAAGVQTFNADIGPLLQGLTGLGGPTVNDYLGYIAFGSEALDSATNVTFYNKVLSMDVISL
;
A
#
# COMPACT_ATOMS: atom_id res chain seq x y z
N MET A 1 54.83 -17.11 34.38
CA MET A 1 54.17 -18.02 33.43
C MET A 1 55.25 -18.59 32.53
N GLY A 2 55.47 -19.91 32.56
CA GLY A 2 56.60 -20.56 31.86
C GLY A 2 56.34 -20.74 30.37
N VAL A 3 57.40 -20.97 29.59
CA VAL A 3 57.39 -21.13 28.12
C VAL A 3 56.32 -22.12 27.61
N ARG A 4 55.96 -23.15 28.40
CA ARG A 4 54.87 -24.09 28.09
C ARG A 4 53.47 -23.44 28.01
N SER A 5 53.22 -22.39 28.79
CA SER A 5 51.99 -21.60 28.75
C SER A 5 51.87 -20.77 27.47
N LEU A 6 52.99 -20.25 26.96
CA LEU A 6 53.03 -19.49 25.71
C LEU A 6 52.74 -20.37 24.49
N VAL A 7 53.25 -21.60 24.48
CA VAL A 7 52.99 -22.57 23.39
C VAL A 7 51.50 -22.94 23.34
N SER A 8 50.86 -23.20 24.49
CA SER A 8 49.42 -23.51 24.53
C SER A 8 48.56 -22.32 24.07
N PHE A 9 48.92 -21.10 24.48
CA PHE A 9 48.20 -19.88 24.04
C PHE A 9 48.38 -19.63 22.54
N GLY A 10 49.57 -19.89 21.99
CA GLY A 10 49.84 -19.78 20.55
C GLY A 10 48.98 -20.72 19.72
N PHE A 11 48.81 -21.98 20.13
CA PHE A 11 47.97 -22.94 19.41
C PHE A 11 46.47 -22.66 19.49
N VAL A 12 45.99 -21.92 20.49
CA VAL A 12 44.59 -21.45 20.54
C VAL A 12 44.40 -20.22 19.62
N LEU A 13 45.39 -19.34 19.54
CA LEU A 13 45.33 -18.15 18.69
C LEU A 13 45.42 -18.45 17.20
N ILE A 14 46.20 -19.46 16.79
CA ILE A 14 46.39 -19.79 15.36
C ILE A 14 45.06 -20.11 14.65
N PRO A 15 44.19 -21.03 15.13
CA PRO A 15 42.91 -21.30 14.50
C PRO A 15 41.99 -20.07 14.42
N ILE A 16 41.99 -19.22 15.45
CA ILE A 16 41.20 -17.99 15.49
C ILE A 16 41.69 -17.01 14.43
N ALA A 17 43.01 -16.77 14.38
CA ALA A 17 43.63 -15.89 13.40
C ALA A 17 43.39 -16.39 11.96
N VAL A 18 43.56 -17.69 11.71
CA VAL A 18 43.27 -18.31 10.40
C VAL A 18 41.81 -18.12 10.02
N THR A 19 40.87 -18.34 10.95
CA THR A 19 39.44 -18.16 10.70
C THR A 19 39.12 -16.71 10.34
N ILE A 20 39.66 -15.73 11.09
CA ILE A 20 39.48 -14.31 10.81
C ILE A 20 40.08 -13.95 9.44
N SER A 21 41.29 -14.41 9.12
CA SER A 21 41.93 -14.16 7.82
C SER A 21 41.11 -14.73 6.65
N VAL A 22 40.54 -15.94 6.80
CA VAL A 22 39.66 -16.55 5.79
C VAL A 22 38.39 -15.72 5.62
N LEU A 23 37.74 -15.28 6.71
CA LEU A 23 36.54 -14.44 6.66
C LEU A 23 36.81 -13.09 5.98
N LEU A 24 37.93 -12.44 6.32
CA LEU A 24 38.36 -11.19 5.67
C LEU A 24 38.68 -11.40 4.19
N GLY A 25 39.30 -12.52 3.82
CA GLY A 25 39.58 -12.87 2.43
C GLY A 25 38.30 -13.12 1.61
N ILE A 26 37.32 -13.82 2.20
CA ILE A 26 36.00 -14.02 1.58
C ILE A 26 35.28 -12.67 1.42
N GLN A 27 35.30 -11.82 2.44
CA GLN A 27 34.69 -10.50 2.39
C GLN A 27 35.31 -9.63 1.28
N ALA A 28 36.64 -9.52 1.22
CA ALA A 28 37.33 -8.75 0.19
C ALA A 28 37.08 -9.29 -1.22
N TYR A 29 37.05 -10.63 -1.38
CA TYR A 29 36.69 -11.26 -2.65
C TYR A 29 35.24 -10.91 -3.06
N ARG A 30 34.30 -10.94 -2.12
CA ARG A 30 32.89 -10.60 -2.36
C ARG A 30 32.72 -9.14 -2.75
N GLU A 31 33.32 -8.21 -2.01
CA GLU A 31 33.33 -6.78 -2.33
C GLU A 31 33.89 -6.53 -3.73
N SER A 32 34.98 -7.21 -4.12
CA SER A 32 35.55 -7.11 -5.47
C SER A 32 34.64 -7.61 -6.60
N LYS A 33 33.63 -8.43 -6.26
CA LYS A 33 32.63 -8.99 -7.19
C LYS A 33 31.27 -8.29 -7.08
N GLY A 34 31.14 -7.25 -6.25
CA GLY A 34 29.86 -6.59 -5.97
C GLY A 34 28.88 -7.46 -5.18
N LEU A 35 29.36 -8.51 -4.51
CA LEU A 35 28.55 -9.36 -3.62
C LEU A 35 28.49 -8.73 -2.21
N PRO A 36 27.39 -8.93 -1.45
CA PRO A 36 27.26 -8.37 -0.10
C PRO A 36 28.42 -8.78 0.82
N SER A 37 28.91 -7.87 1.65
CA SER A 37 30.05 -8.09 2.56
C SER A 37 29.82 -9.22 3.58
N ASN A 38 28.56 -9.48 3.96
CA ASN A 38 28.19 -10.65 4.74
C ASN A 38 27.91 -11.87 3.81
N PRO A 39 28.60 -13.02 3.98
CA PRO A 39 28.23 -14.24 3.26
C PRO A 39 26.88 -14.83 3.71
N PHE A 40 26.42 -14.48 4.91
CA PHE A 40 25.12 -14.86 5.43
C PHE A 40 24.09 -13.83 4.97
N ILE A 41 23.41 -14.13 3.86
CA ILE A 41 22.20 -13.39 3.48
C ILE A 41 21.14 -13.71 4.54
N ASP A 42 20.63 -12.68 5.23
CA ASP A 42 19.48 -12.83 6.12
C ASP A 42 18.24 -13.12 5.26
N ASN A 43 17.88 -14.39 5.13
CA ASN A 43 16.67 -14.83 4.44
C ASN A 43 15.47 -14.93 5.39
N SER A 44 15.52 -14.34 6.58
CA SER A 44 14.40 -14.38 7.51
C SER A 44 13.20 -13.59 6.96
N ILE A 45 12.03 -14.19 7.15
CA ILE A 45 10.74 -13.55 6.97
C ILE A 45 10.38 -12.91 8.31
N LYS A 46 10.17 -11.60 8.33
CA LYS A 46 9.83 -10.84 9.54
C LYS A 46 8.43 -10.26 9.41
N SER A 47 7.56 -10.64 10.34
CA SER A 47 6.26 -9.99 10.53
C SER A 47 6.38 -8.95 11.65
N SER A 48 5.92 -7.72 11.40
CA SER A 48 5.96 -6.61 12.36
C SER A 48 4.58 -5.94 12.44
N VAL A 49 4.17 -5.56 13.65
CA VAL A 49 2.86 -4.98 13.92
C VAL A 49 3.02 -3.51 14.32
N TYR A 50 2.18 -2.66 13.74
CA TYR A 50 2.14 -1.21 13.93
C TYR A 50 0.71 -0.78 14.24
N CYS A 51 0.46 -0.38 15.49
CA CYS A 51 -0.86 0.09 15.95
C CYS A 51 -0.89 1.61 16.17
N GLN A 52 0.12 2.33 15.69
CA GLN A 52 0.17 3.79 15.70
C GLN A 52 -0.91 4.36 14.76
N LYS A 53 -1.35 5.61 15.02
CA LYS A 53 -2.31 6.30 14.16
C LYS A 53 -1.74 6.58 12.77
N ALA A 54 -0.56 7.19 12.71
CA ALA A 54 0.18 7.42 11.49
C ALA A 54 1.65 7.05 11.71
N PHE A 55 2.19 6.19 10.85
CA PHE A 55 3.58 5.75 10.92
C PHE A 55 4.04 5.21 9.57
N GLY A 56 5.08 5.80 9.00
CA GLY A 56 5.69 5.33 7.75
C GLY A 56 6.54 4.08 7.98
N VAL A 57 6.10 2.95 7.43
CA VAL A 57 6.88 1.71 7.38
C VAL A 57 7.50 1.61 5.99
N HIS A 58 8.83 1.49 5.94
CA HIS A 58 9.59 1.40 4.69
C HIS A 58 10.34 0.07 4.61
N PRO A 59 9.70 -1.01 4.14
CA PRO A 59 10.35 -2.29 3.95
C PRO A 59 11.50 -2.21 2.96
N PHE A 60 12.63 -2.82 3.30
CA PHE A 60 13.76 -2.93 2.37
C PHE A 60 13.37 -3.77 1.14
N SER A 61 13.74 -3.29 -0.05
CA SER A 61 13.50 -3.91 -1.35
C SER A 61 14.73 -3.73 -2.25
N ASN A 62 15.07 -4.73 -3.07
CA ASN A 62 16.07 -4.58 -4.13
C ASN A 62 15.49 -4.00 -5.43
N GLY A 63 14.20 -3.68 -5.43
CA GLY A 63 13.47 -3.12 -6.57
C GLY A 63 12.71 -1.86 -6.16
N GLN A 64 11.45 -1.82 -6.54
CA GLN A 64 10.50 -0.77 -6.21
C GLN A 64 10.34 -0.67 -4.69
N GLU A 65 10.38 0.56 -4.20
CA GLU A 65 10.19 0.91 -2.80
C GLU A 65 8.73 1.29 -2.53
N TYR A 66 8.30 1.04 -1.30
CA TYR A 66 6.94 1.28 -0.83
C TYR A 66 6.95 1.82 0.60
N THR A 67 5.98 2.68 0.89
CA THR A 67 5.69 3.16 2.23
C THR A 67 4.33 2.66 2.65
N LEU A 68 4.26 1.86 3.71
CA LEU A 68 3.00 1.47 4.33
C LEU A 68 2.67 2.41 5.49
N ASN A 69 1.39 2.69 5.70
CA ASN A 69 0.95 3.55 6.78
C ASN A 69 -0.42 3.09 7.34
N PRO A 70 -0.55 2.85 8.67
CA PRO A 70 -1.85 2.64 9.30
C PRO A 70 -2.85 3.77 9.00
N ASN A 71 -2.36 5.00 8.86
CA ASN A 71 -3.07 6.16 8.34
C ASN A 71 -4.49 6.36 8.87
N GLN A 72 -4.63 6.43 10.19
CA GLN A 72 -5.84 6.79 10.92
C GLN A 72 -6.05 8.32 10.92
N TRP A 73 -6.00 8.92 9.73
CA TRP A 73 -5.93 10.38 9.51
C TRP A 73 -7.12 11.16 10.06
N ALA A 74 -8.29 10.53 10.12
CA ALA A 74 -9.52 11.18 10.58
C ALA A 74 -9.69 11.16 12.11
N LEU A 75 -8.82 10.43 12.82
CA LEU A 75 -8.83 10.40 14.29
C LEU A 75 -7.94 11.52 14.84
N PRO A 76 -8.44 12.32 15.80
CA PRO A 76 -7.59 13.30 16.48
C PRO A 76 -6.46 12.61 17.24
N ASP A 77 -5.32 13.27 17.42
CA ASP A 77 -4.14 12.71 18.09
C ASP A 77 -4.42 12.20 19.51
N ASP A 78 -5.37 12.80 20.22
CA ASP A 78 -5.82 12.44 21.56
C ASP A 78 -7.07 11.53 21.58
N TYR A 79 -7.47 10.96 20.44
CA TYR A 79 -8.59 10.03 20.36
C TYR A 79 -8.45 8.90 21.40
N THR A 80 -9.42 8.84 22.30
CA THR A 80 -9.58 7.83 23.37
C THR A 80 -10.93 7.09 23.25
N GLY A 81 -11.60 7.25 22.11
CA GLY A 81 -12.85 6.56 21.80
C GLY A 81 -12.65 5.06 21.59
N PRO A 82 -13.75 4.30 21.46
CA PRO A 82 -13.68 2.88 21.21
C PRO A 82 -13.19 2.59 19.78
N GLY A 83 -12.56 1.44 19.61
CA GLY A 83 -12.02 1.01 18.33
C GLY A 83 -10.54 1.27 18.18
N ALA A 84 -9.91 0.51 17.29
CA ALA A 84 -8.48 0.56 17.02
C ALA A 84 -8.18 -0.08 15.67
N LEU A 85 -6.98 0.20 15.16
CA LEU A 85 -6.43 -0.40 13.96
C LEU A 85 -4.96 -0.77 14.20
N CYS A 86 -4.59 -1.98 13.78
CA CYS A 86 -3.22 -2.45 13.75
C CYS A 86 -2.87 -2.97 12.36
N MET A 87 -1.77 -2.48 11.80
CA MET A 87 -1.19 -2.97 10.56
C MET A 87 -0.15 -4.05 10.85
N ASN A 88 -0.14 -5.12 10.07
CA ASN A 88 0.91 -6.13 10.06
C ASN A 88 1.60 -6.14 8.70
N VAL A 89 2.92 -6.08 8.68
CA VAL A 89 3.73 -6.11 7.46
C VAL A 89 4.67 -7.32 7.50
N THR A 90 4.66 -8.12 6.44
CA THR A 90 5.57 -9.26 6.26
C THR A 90 6.67 -8.91 5.27
N THR A 91 7.89 -8.84 5.77
CA THR A 91 9.07 -8.39 5.02
C THR A 91 10.06 -9.52 4.84
N LEU A 92 10.78 -9.48 3.72
CA LEU A 92 11.89 -10.39 3.45
C LEU A 92 13.19 -9.64 3.76
N SER A 93 13.98 -10.12 4.72
CA SER A 93 15.18 -9.40 5.18
C SER A 93 16.24 -9.22 4.08
N ASN A 94 16.19 -10.01 3.03
CA ASN A 94 17.05 -9.92 1.85
C ASN A 94 16.48 -9.01 0.74
N GLY A 95 15.29 -8.41 0.93
CA GLY A 95 14.60 -7.55 -0.04
C GLY A 95 14.25 -8.22 -1.37
N SER A 96 14.24 -9.56 -1.43
CA SER A 96 14.04 -10.33 -2.66
C SER A 96 12.59 -10.77 -2.81
N TYR A 97 11.76 -9.88 -3.36
CA TYR A 97 10.37 -10.16 -3.70
C TYR A 97 10.26 -10.89 -5.06
N PRO A 98 9.11 -11.52 -5.38
CA PRO A 98 8.91 -12.27 -6.62
C PRO A 98 9.29 -11.52 -7.90
N THR A 99 9.04 -10.21 -7.94
CA THR A 99 9.47 -9.32 -9.04
C THR A 99 10.13 -8.07 -8.49
N LYS A 100 10.68 -7.22 -9.37
CA LYS A 100 11.20 -5.91 -8.99
C LYS A 100 10.12 -4.94 -8.51
N THR A 101 8.86 -5.17 -8.84
CA THR A 101 7.74 -4.27 -8.54
C THR A 101 6.79 -4.88 -7.51
N THR A 102 7.09 -6.08 -7.00
CA THR A 102 6.23 -6.73 -6.00
C THR A 102 6.48 -6.12 -4.62
N ALA A 103 5.39 -5.68 -3.99
CA ALA A 103 5.38 -5.17 -2.64
C ALA A 103 5.36 -6.31 -1.60
N PRO A 104 5.74 -6.02 -0.34
CA PRO A 104 5.52 -6.94 0.77
C PRO A 104 4.04 -7.18 1.04
N GLU A 105 3.73 -8.39 1.51
CA GLU A 105 2.43 -8.74 2.07
C GLU A 105 2.12 -7.89 3.30
N TRP A 106 0.87 -7.45 3.41
CA TRP A 106 0.43 -6.69 4.57
C TRP A 106 -1.06 -6.88 4.86
N SER A 107 -1.44 -6.65 6.11
CA SER A 107 -2.82 -6.70 6.56
C SER A 107 -3.10 -5.59 7.56
N ILE A 108 -4.37 -5.26 7.72
CA ILE A 108 -4.87 -4.44 8.83
C ILE A 108 -5.97 -5.19 9.52
N THR A 109 -5.94 -5.21 10.85
CA THR A 109 -7.06 -5.66 11.68
C THR A 109 -7.60 -4.45 12.40
N TRP A 110 -8.90 -4.23 12.30
CA TRP A 110 -9.52 -3.05 12.86
C TRP A 110 -10.97 -3.26 13.26
N GLN A 111 -11.44 -2.36 14.11
CA GLN A 111 -12.84 -2.19 14.46
C GLN A 111 -13.03 -0.73 14.87
N PHE A 112 -14.03 -0.07 14.30
CA PHE A 112 -14.47 1.26 14.73
C PHE A 112 -15.98 1.29 14.87
N PRO A 113 -16.52 2.10 15.80
CA PRO A 113 -17.94 2.43 15.78
C PRO A 113 -18.25 3.28 14.55
N ARG A 114 -19.53 3.35 14.16
CA ARG A 114 -19.97 4.27 13.11
C ARG A 114 -19.65 5.73 13.46
N GLY A 115 -18.93 6.39 12.55
CA GLY A 115 -18.63 7.81 12.62
C GLY A 115 -19.85 8.70 12.36
N PRO A 116 -19.77 10.01 12.64
CA PRO A 116 -20.83 10.94 12.28
C PRO A 116 -21.00 11.04 10.75
N PRO A 117 -22.18 11.40 10.23
CA PRO A 117 -22.40 11.55 8.78
C PRO A 117 -21.45 12.53 8.09
N THR A 118 -20.88 13.49 8.84
CA THR A 118 -19.92 14.48 8.33
C THR A 118 -18.48 13.96 8.26
N GLN A 119 -18.16 12.85 8.93
CA GLN A 119 -16.83 12.23 8.97
C GLN A 119 -16.99 10.73 9.27
N PRO A 120 -17.48 9.92 8.30
CA PRO A 120 -17.73 8.50 8.52
C PRO A 120 -16.44 7.66 8.50
N VAL A 121 -15.41 8.10 7.79
CA VAL A 121 -14.13 7.39 7.64
C VAL A 121 -13.22 7.69 8.84
N HIS A 122 -12.59 6.64 9.39
CA HIS A 122 -11.62 6.72 10.49
C HIS A 122 -10.17 6.62 10.01
N ALA A 123 -9.92 5.83 8.97
CA ALA A 123 -8.59 5.57 8.45
C ALA A 123 -8.63 5.22 6.96
N PHE A 124 -7.52 5.46 6.26
CA PHE A 124 -7.24 4.88 4.95
C PHE A 124 -5.88 4.19 4.99
N SER A 125 -5.82 3.02 5.62
CA SER A 125 -4.55 2.29 5.71
C SER A 125 -4.13 1.85 4.32
N ASN A 126 -2.88 2.15 3.97
CA ASN A 126 -2.43 2.02 2.59
C ASN A 126 -0.96 1.63 2.48
N ILE A 127 -0.61 1.26 1.26
CA ILE A 127 0.75 1.12 0.77
C ILE A 127 0.92 2.03 -0.44
N LYS A 128 1.82 3.00 -0.31
CA LYS A 128 2.14 4.03 -1.30
C LYS A 128 3.36 3.60 -2.12
N LEU A 129 3.34 3.88 -3.42
CA LEU A 129 4.49 3.69 -4.31
C LEU A 129 5.53 4.81 -4.08
N ASP A 130 6.76 4.46 -3.70
CA ASP A 130 7.86 5.42 -3.61
C ASP A 130 8.71 5.35 -4.87
N SER A 131 8.43 6.22 -5.85
CA SER A 131 9.15 6.23 -7.12
C SER A 131 9.68 7.62 -7.45
N ASN A 132 10.89 7.66 -8.00
CA ASN A 132 11.52 8.87 -8.50
C ASN A 132 10.85 9.41 -9.78
N VAL A 133 9.87 8.70 -10.33
CA VAL A 133 9.06 9.20 -11.45
C VAL A 133 8.11 10.30 -11.01
N PHE A 134 7.73 10.35 -9.72
CA PHE A 134 6.80 11.35 -9.23
C PHE A 134 7.51 12.68 -8.89
N PRO A 135 6.85 13.83 -9.12
CA PRO A 135 5.59 13.98 -9.87
C PRO A 135 5.82 13.81 -11.39
N ILE A 136 4.89 13.13 -12.07
CA ILE A 136 4.93 12.90 -13.52
C ILE A 136 3.72 13.55 -14.19
N GLU A 137 3.92 14.27 -15.29
CA GLU A 137 2.82 14.79 -16.10
C GLU A 137 2.04 13.61 -16.72
N ILE A 138 0.70 13.63 -16.67
CA ILE A 138 -0.15 12.54 -17.18
C ILE A 138 0.18 12.23 -18.64
N SER A 139 0.51 13.23 -19.46
CA SER A 139 0.90 13.07 -20.87
C SER A 139 2.18 12.23 -21.05
N GLN A 140 3.03 12.14 -20.03
CA GLN A 140 4.27 11.37 -20.02
C GLN A 140 4.10 9.97 -19.42
N VAL A 141 2.92 9.62 -18.92
CA VAL A 141 2.61 8.27 -18.41
C VAL A 141 2.27 7.35 -19.58
N SER A 142 3.16 6.40 -19.87
CA SER A 142 2.91 5.35 -20.86
C SER A 142 1.95 4.28 -20.34
N ALA A 143 2.10 3.88 -19.07
CA ALA A 143 1.26 2.87 -18.42
C ALA A 143 1.34 3.00 -16.90
N ILE A 144 0.29 2.56 -16.21
CA ILE A 144 0.28 2.36 -14.75
C ILE A 144 -0.06 0.89 -14.52
N ASN A 145 0.95 0.04 -14.45
CA ASN A 145 0.76 -1.38 -14.20
C ASN A 145 0.37 -1.59 -12.75
N PHE A 146 -0.78 -2.20 -12.53
CA PHE A 146 -1.32 -2.47 -11.22
C PHE A 146 -1.81 -3.92 -11.15
N GLU A 147 -1.23 -4.68 -10.23
CA GLU A 147 -1.62 -6.05 -9.92
C GLU A 147 -1.89 -6.17 -8.43
N THR A 148 -3.00 -6.81 -8.06
CA THR A 148 -3.35 -7.07 -6.66
C THR A 148 -4.08 -8.39 -6.48
N GLU A 149 -3.85 -9.02 -5.33
CA GLU A 149 -4.68 -10.08 -4.75
C GLU A 149 -4.96 -9.70 -3.28
N TRP A 150 -6.23 -9.55 -2.92
CA TRP A 150 -6.61 -9.15 -1.57
C TRP A 150 -7.92 -9.79 -1.08
N TYR A 151 -8.09 -9.77 0.23
CA TYR A 151 -9.19 -10.42 0.94
C TYR A 151 -9.63 -9.59 2.15
N TYR A 152 -10.93 -9.62 2.45
CA TYR A 152 -11.51 -9.20 3.72
C TYR A 152 -12.11 -10.39 4.47
N GLY A 153 -11.97 -10.41 5.78
CA GLY A 153 -12.48 -11.47 6.64
C GLY A 153 -12.88 -10.94 8.00
N VAL A 154 -13.78 -11.68 8.67
CA VAL A 154 -14.15 -11.38 10.06
C VAL A 154 -13.11 -11.98 11.00
N GLY A 155 -12.74 -11.22 12.04
CA GLY A 155 -11.74 -11.59 13.02
C GLY A 155 -10.35 -11.04 12.73
N ASP A 156 -9.37 -11.57 13.44
CA ASP A 156 -7.99 -11.03 13.51
C ASP A 156 -7.01 -11.77 12.60
N GLU A 157 -7.43 -12.88 12.01
CA GLU A 157 -6.59 -13.72 11.16
C GLU A 157 -6.62 -13.25 9.70
N ARG A 158 -5.52 -13.50 8.97
CA ARG A 158 -5.47 -13.23 7.53
C ARG A 158 -6.44 -14.14 6.79
N PRO A 159 -7.47 -13.59 6.11
CA PRO A 159 -8.38 -14.40 5.31
C PRO A 159 -7.70 -14.88 4.02
N GLU A 160 -7.91 -16.15 3.64
CA GLU A 160 -7.51 -16.70 2.33
C GLU A 160 -8.69 -16.75 1.33
N ALA A 161 -9.88 -16.32 1.77
CA ALA A 161 -11.10 -16.22 0.97
C ALA A 161 -12.03 -15.17 1.60
N MET A 162 -12.91 -14.57 0.80
CA MET A 162 -13.96 -13.68 1.30
C MET A 162 -15.30 -14.38 1.40
N ASN A 163 -16.04 -14.11 2.47
CA ASN A 163 -17.43 -14.49 2.62
C ASN A 163 -18.29 -13.23 2.85
N ILE A 164 -18.97 -12.76 1.79
CA ILE A 164 -19.78 -11.54 1.83
C ILE A 164 -20.90 -11.63 2.89
N ALA A 165 -21.45 -12.81 3.15
CA ALA A 165 -22.48 -12.97 4.17
C ALA A 165 -21.93 -12.71 5.58
N ASP A 166 -20.71 -13.16 5.87
CA ASP A 166 -20.05 -12.93 7.16
C ASP A 166 -19.68 -11.45 7.32
N LEU A 167 -19.16 -10.81 6.27
CA LEU A 167 -18.86 -9.37 6.27
C LEU A 167 -20.13 -8.52 6.48
N THR A 168 -21.25 -8.92 5.85
CA THR A 168 -22.55 -8.27 6.05
C THR A 168 -23.05 -8.47 7.49
N ALA A 169 -22.89 -9.67 8.06
CA ALA A 169 -23.27 -9.97 9.44
C ALA A 169 -22.41 -9.21 10.47
N ALA A 170 -21.14 -8.93 10.13
CA ALA A 170 -20.25 -8.06 10.89
C ALA A 170 -20.57 -6.57 10.72
N ALA A 171 -21.55 -6.20 9.88
CA ALA A 171 -21.88 -4.83 9.52
C ALA A 171 -20.65 -4.03 9.05
N LEU A 172 -19.83 -4.65 8.20
CA LEU A 172 -18.66 -4.01 7.62
C LEU A 172 -19.08 -2.89 6.66
N ASP A 173 -18.65 -1.68 6.96
CA ASP A 173 -18.59 -0.56 6.03
C ASP A 173 -17.12 -0.20 5.76
N ALA A 174 -16.66 -0.49 4.55
CA ALA A 174 -15.30 -0.26 4.08
C ALA A 174 -15.23 -0.27 2.56
N ASN A 175 -14.25 0.41 1.98
CA ASN A 175 -13.88 0.21 0.58
C ASN A 175 -12.48 -0.40 0.46
N VAL A 176 -12.11 -0.78 -0.76
CA VAL A 176 -10.73 -1.11 -1.13
C VAL A 176 -10.44 -0.37 -2.42
N ALA A 177 -9.43 0.50 -2.42
CA ALA A 177 -9.22 1.44 -3.51
C ALA A 177 -7.74 1.71 -3.79
N VAL A 178 -7.46 1.99 -5.06
CA VAL A 178 -6.29 2.81 -5.44
C VAL A 178 -6.69 4.27 -5.24
N ASP A 179 -5.80 5.05 -4.66
CA ASP A 179 -5.98 6.47 -4.39
C ASP A 179 -4.83 7.26 -5.00
N MET A 180 -5.15 8.31 -5.76
CA MET A 180 -4.22 9.10 -6.54
C MET A 180 -4.48 10.59 -6.35
N PHE A 181 -3.43 11.36 -6.09
CA PHE A 181 -3.52 12.81 -5.97
C PHE A 181 -2.79 13.50 -7.11
N LEU A 182 -3.47 14.51 -7.66
CA LEU A 182 -3.03 15.22 -8.86
C LEU A 182 -3.27 16.72 -8.79
N ASP A 183 -2.36 17.47 -9.41
CA ASP A 183 -2.47 18.92 -9.54
C ASP A 183 -1.67 19.42 -10.76
N SER A 184 -2.06 20.57 -11.29
CA SER A 184 -1.28 21.33 -12.25
C SER A 184 0.07 21.82 -11.70
N ASP A 185 0.14 22.00 -10.38
CA ASP A 185 1.34 22.32 -9.63
C ASP A 185 2.01 21.01 -9.14
N PRO A 186 3.19 20.65 -9.64
CA PRO A 186 3.85 19.39 -9.29
C PRO A 186 4.13 19.26 -7.79
N ASP A 187 4.37 20.37 -7.06
CA ASP A 187 4.61 20.31 -5.62
C ASP A 187 3.32 19.91 -4.88
N LYS A 188 2.17 20.49 -5.28
CA LYS A 188 0.86 20.16 -4.71
C LYS A 188 0.39 18.76 -5.06
N ALA A 189 0.70 18.27 -6.26
CA ALA A 189 0.36 16.91 -6.67
C ALA A 189 0.95 15.83 -5.71
N THR A 190 2.05 16.14 -5.02
CA THR A 190 2.68 15.24 -4.03
C THR A 190 2.12 15.39 -2.62
N ASN A 191 1.24 16.36 -2.37
CA ASN A 191 0.63 16.62 -1.08
C ASN A 191 -0.87 16.29 -1.11
N VAL A 192 -1.26 15.25 -0.37
CA VAL A 192 -2.63 14.73 -0.31
C VAL A 192 -3.66 15.75 0.20
N GLU A 193 -3.24 16.76 0.97
CA GLU A 193 -4.14 17.81 1.49
C GLU A 193 -4.28 19.01 0.54
N GLU A 194 -3.29 19.25 -0.33
CA GLU A 194 -3.25 20.43 -1.21
C GLU A 194 -3.60 20.14 -2.66
N ALA A 195 -3.46 18.89 -3.11
CA ALA A 195 -3.74 18.49 -4.48
C ALA A 195 -5.17 18.83 -4.88
N LYS A 196 -5.37 19.45 -6.03
CA LYS A 196 -6.70 19.81 -6.53
C LYS A 196 -7.60 18.62 -6.83
N TYR A 197 -7.04 17.49 -7.24
CA TYR A 197 -7.79 16.31 -7.66
C TYR A 197 -7.41 15.09 -6.81
N GLU A 198 -8.44 14.33 -6.45
CA GLU A 198 -8.35 13.00 -5.85
C GLU A 198 -9.04 12.03 -6.82
N VAL A 199 -8.31 11.05 -7.33
CA VAL A 199 -8.83 10.04 -8.26
C VAL A 199 -8.73 8.68 -7.60
N MET A 200 -9.89 8.09 -7.30
CA MET A 200 -9.97 6.79 -6.67
C MET A 200 -10.41 5.72 -7.67
N ILE A 201 -9.89 4.49 -7.52
CA ILE A 201 -10.36 3.31 -8.26
C ILE A 201 -10.75 2.24 -7.24
N TRP A 202 -12.06 2.06 -7.04
CA TRP A 202 -12.62 1.15 -6.05
C TRP A 202 -12.75 -0.25 -6.62
N LEU A 203 -12.12 -1.21 -5.94
CA LEU A 203 -12.20 -2.64 -6.19
C LEU A 203 -13.08 -3.35 -5.14
N GLY A 204 -13.30 -2.74 -3.98
CA GLY A 204 -14.19 -3.23 -2.92
C GLY A 204 -15.12 -2.13 -2.41
N GLN A 205 -16.39 -2.46 -2.17
CA GLN A 205 -17.40 -1.58 -1.58
C GLN A 205 -18.33 -2.40 -0.70
N PHE A 206 -18.12 -2.36 0.61
CA PHE A 206 -18.88 -3.16 1.57
C PHE A 206 -19.75 -2.26 2.43
N GLY A 207 -20.98 -2.67 2.69
CA GLY A 207 -21.90 -1.94 3.55
C GLY A 207 -22.60 -0.76 2.85
N ALA A 208 -23.81 -0.43 3.32
CA ALA A 208 -24.68 0.56 2.67
C ALA A 208 -24.24 2.02 2.91
N SER A 209 -23.38 2.25 3.90
CA SER A 209 -22.85 3.59 4.22
C SER A 209 -21.57 3.88 3.46
N THR A 210 -20.93 2.88 2.87
CA THR A 210 -19.76 3.06 1.99
C THR A 210 -20.21 3.57 0.64
N GLN A 211 -20.20 4.89 0.50
CA GLN A 211 -20.67 5.59 -0.70
C GLN A 211 -19.57 6.52 -1.19
N GLN A 212 -19.22 6.38 -2.46
CA GLN A 212 -18.35 7.32 -3.15
C GLN A 212 -19.03 8.68 -3.31
N ILE A 213 -18.23 9.74 -3.31
CA ILE A 213 -18.70 11.09 -3.61
C ILE A 213 -19.29 11.11 -5.03
N GLY A 214 -20.46 11.74 -5.19
CA GLY A 214 -21.17 11.79 -6.47
C GLY A 214 -22.19 10.67 -6.70
N LEU A 215 -22.37 9.74 -5.75
CA LEU A 215 -23.32 8.62 -5.90
C LEU A 215 -24.76 9.09 -6.18
N ALA A 216 -25.20 10.17 -5.53
CA ALA A 216 -26.56 10.69 -5.66
C ALA A 216 -26.82 11.32 -7.04
N GLU A 217 -25.79 11.92 -7.64
CA GLU A 217 -25.81 12.51 -8.98
C GLU A 217 -25.77 11.43 -10.07
N GLY A 218 -25.25 10.25 -9.73
CA GLY A 218 -25.14 9.09 -10.61
C GLY A 218 -23.85 9.07 -11.41
N ALA A 219 -23.63 7.96 -12.13
CA ALA A 219 -22.42 7.78 -12.91
C ALA A 219 -22.40 8.72 -14.14
N ILE A 220 -21.27 9.39 -14.36
CA ILE A 220 -21.08 10.34 -15.47
C ILE A 220 -20.35 9.73 -16.67
N ALA A 221 -19.66 8.61 -16.47
CA ALA A 221 -18.96 7.88 -17.52
C ALA A 221 -18.77 6.41 -17.14
N THR A 222 -18.42 5.57 -18.12
CA THR A 222 -18.03 4.18 -17.90
C THR A 222 -16.78 3.86 -18.69
N GLN A 223 -15.92 2.99 -18.15
CA GLN A 223 -14.70 2.53 -18.82
C GLN A 223 -14.46 1.04 -18.51
N VAL A 224 -14.02 0.28 -19.51
CA VAL A 224 -13.67 -1.14 -19.31
C VAL A 224 -12.15 -1.29 -19.30
N VAL A 225 -11.62 -1.90 -18.24
CA VAL A 225 -10.19 -2.20 -18.09
C VAL A 225 -10.03 -3.67 -17.71
N ASN A 226 -9.31 -4.42 -18.55
CA ASN A 226 -9.10 -5.87 -18.43
C ASN A 226 -10.39 -6.67 -18.12
N GLY A 227 -11.49 -6.33 -18.80
CA GLY A 227 -12.79 -6.99 -18.63
C GLY A 227 -13.64 -6.49 -17.44
N THR A 228 -13.06 -5.73 -16.51
CA THR A 228 -13.80 -5.08 -15.42
C THR A 228 -14.40 -3.77 -15.91
N THR A 229 -15.71 -3.60 -15.70
CA THR A 229 -16.39 -2.33 -16.01
C THR A 229 -16.31 -1.42 -14.80
N PHE A 230 -15.92 -0.16 -15.01
CA PHE A 230 -15.91 0.88 -14.00
C PHE A 230 -16.91 1.97 -14.34
N SER A 231 -17.61 2.46 -13.33
CA SER A 231 -18.50 3.63 -13.42
C SER A 231 -17.87 4.81 -12.71
N LEU A 232 -17.80 5.97 -13.36
CA LEU A 232 -17.22 7.19 -12.80
C LEU A 232 -18.27 7.99 -12.05
N TYR A 233 -17.96 8.36 -10.81
CA TYR A 233 -18.71 9.31 -10.00
C TYR A 233 -17.83 10.53 -9.73
N SER A 234 -18.44 11.70 -9.55
CA SER A 234 -17.70 12.93 -9.30
C SER A 234 -18.40 13.82 -8.30
N GLY A 235 -17.61 14.49 -7.47
CA GLY A 235 -18.05 15.61 -6.63
C GLY A 235 -16.87 16.28 -5.94
N VAL A 236 -17.13 16.88 -4.77
CA VAL A 236 -16.13 17.67 -4.03
C VAL A 236 -16.09 17.20 -2.58
N ASN A 237 -14.90 16.98 -2.04
CA ASN A 237 -14.71 16.57 -0.64
C ASN A 237 -14.64 17.77 0.32
N GLY A 238 -14.46 17.50 1.62
CA GLY A 238 -14.40 18.53 2.67
C GLY A 238 -13.22 19.51 2.55
N LEU A 239 -12.18 19.14 1.79
CA LEU A 239 -11.01 19.99 1.51
C LEU A 239 -11.18 20.84 0.23
N GLY A 240 -12.30 20.68 -0.48
CA GLY A 240 -12.53 21.38 -1.74
C GLY A 240 -11.84 20.74 -2.94
N GLN A 241 -11.30 19.53 -2.79
CA GLN A 241 -10.71 18.77 -3.88
C GLN A 241 -11.80 18.20 -4.77
N SER A 242 -11.57 18.16 -6.08
CA SER A 242 -12.46 17.49 -7.01
C SER A 242 -12.17 15.99 -6.96
N VAL A 243 -13.13 15.22 -6.44
CA VAL A 243 -13.02 13.78 -6.29
C VAL A 243 -13.66 13.08 -7.47
N LEU A 244 -12.95 12.13 -8.05
CA LEU A 244 -13.38 11.30 -9.17
C LEU A 244 -13.17 9.83 -8.81
N SER A 245 -14.25 9.10 -8.61
CA SER A 245 -14.20 7.71 -8.16
C SER A 245 -14.68 6.78 -9.26
N TRP A 246 -13.77 5.97 -9.80
CA TRP A 246 -14.11 4.82 -10.64
C TRP A 246 -14.48 3.64 -9.77
N VAL A 247 -15.73 3.19 -9.83
CA VAL A 247 -16.19 2.04 -9.04
C VAL A 247 -16.40 0.83 -9.94
N ALA A 248 -15.70 -0.27 -9.63
CA ALA A 248 -15.87 -1.52 -10.35
C ALA A 248 -17.31 -2.04 -10.22
N SER A 249 -17.87 -2.58 -11.30
CA SER A 249 -19.24 -3.11 -11.32
C SER A 249 -19.51 -4.17 -10.27
N ASP A 250 -18.48 -4.96 -9.92
CA ASP A 250 -18.54 -6.03 -8.92
C ASP A 250 -17.89 -5.64 -7.59
N ALA A 251 -17.66 -4.35 -7.33
CA ALA A 251 -17.02 -3.89 -6.08
C ALA A 251 -17.74 -4.38 -4.82
N ALA A 252 -19.07 -4.55 -4.86
CA ALA A 252 -19.86 -5.10 -3.75
C ALA A 252 -19.57 -6.57 -3.43
N ALA A 253 -19.13 -7.35 -4.42
CA ALA A 253 -18.63 -8.71 -4.24
C ALA A 253 -17.11 -8.76 -4.00
N GLY A 254 -16.42 -7.64 -4.27
CA GLY A 254 -14.98 -7.47 -4.17
C GLY A 254 -14.24 -8.04 -5.38
N VAL A 255 -13.54 -7.17 -6.10
CA VAL A 255 -12.62 -7.53 -7.18
C VAL A 255 -11.27 -7.90 -6.57
N GLN A 256 -11.19 -9.12 -6.05
CA GLN A 256 -10.06 -9.62 -5.24
C GLN A 256 -8.77 -9.74 -6.03
N THR A 257 -8.85 -10.25 -7.25
CA THR A 257 -7.72 -10.40 -8.16
C THR A 257 -7.91 -9.46 -9.33
N PHE A 258 -6.99 -8.53 -9.50
CA PHE A 258 -7.03 -7.57 -10.60
C PHE A 258 -5.60 -7.30 -11.07
N ASN A 259 -5.37 -7.41 -12.38
CA ASN A 259 -4.06 -7.17 -12.99
C ASN A 259 -4.31 -6.43 -14.31
N ALA A 260 -3.95 -5.15 -14.38
CA ALA A 260 -4.19 -4.34 -15.56
C ALA A 260 -3.29 -3.10 -15.60
N ASP A 261 -3.22 -2.47 -16.78
CA ASP A 261 -2.86 -1.06 -16.88
C ASP A 261 -4.07 -0.20 -16.49
N ILE A 262 -3.97 0.54 -15.39
CA ILE A 262 -5.02 1.48 -14.93
C ILE A 262 -4.84 2.89 -15.49
N GLY A 263 -3.78 3.15 -16.27
CA GLY A 263 -3.54 4.42 -16.95
C GLY A 263 -4.76 4.98 -17.72
N PRO A 264 -5.54 4.15 -18.45
CA PRO A 264 -6.75 4.61 -19.14
C PRO A 264 -7.83 5.20 -18.22
N LEU A 265 -7.92 4.77 -16.95
CA LEU A 265 -8.85 5.34 -15.97
C LEU A 265 -8.43 6.75 -15.55
N LEU A 266 -7.13 7.05 -15.59
CA LEU A 266 -6.61 8.39 -15.30
C LEU A 266 -6.69 9.30 -16.53
N GLN A 267 -6.18 8.84 -17.68
CA GLN A 267 -6.14 9.61 -18.93
C GLN A 267 -7.55 9.92 -19.47
N GLY A 268 -8.52 9.03 -19.22
CA GLY A 268 -9.91 9.19 -19.63
C GLY A 268 -10.69 10.29 -18.89
N LEU A 269 -10.10 10.97 -17.89
CA LEU A 269 -10.78 12.00 -17.10
C LEU A 269 -10.80 13.39 -17.76
N THR A 270 -10.00 13.61 -18.81
CA THR A 270 -9.94 14.90 -19.49
C THR A 270 -11.33 15.27 -20.05
N GLY A 271 -11.85 16.42 -19.65
CA GLY A 271 -13.17 16.89 -20.08
C GLY A 271 -14.35 16.36 -19.25
N LEU A 272 -14.11 15.50 -18.24
CA LEU A 272 -15.13 15.00 -17.31
C LEU A 272 -15.10 15.70 -15.95
N GLY A 273 -14.46 16.88 -15.87
CA GLY A 273 -14.26 17.63 -14.63
C GLY A 273 -13.03 17.21 -13.83
N GLY A 274 -12.34 16.15 -14.25
CA GLY A 274 -11.09 15.69 -13.63
C GLY A 274 -9.83 16.39 -14.12
N PRO A 275 -8.65 15.81 -13.81
CA PRO A 275 -7.38 16.31 -14.32
C PRO A 275 -7.31 16.19 -15.85
N THR A 276 -6.54 17.08 -16.44
CA THR A 276 -6.14 17.08 -17.84
C THR A 276 -4.81 16.36 -18.01
N VAL A 277 -4.46 16.02 -19.26
CA VAL A 277 -3.17 15.39 -19.55
C VAL A 277 -1.94 16.24 -19.17
N ASN A 278 -2.10 17.54 -18.90
CA ASN A 278 -1.01 18.42 -18.49
C ASN A 278 -0.86 18.55 -16.96
N ASP A 279 -1.78 17.95 -16.19
CA ASP A 279 -1.66 17.89 -14.73
C ASP A 279 -0.67 16.78 -14.34
N TYR A 280 -0.13 16.86 -13.12
CA TYR A 280 0.86 15.94 -12.59
C TYR A 280 0.21 14.91 -11.66
N LEU A 281 0.56 13.65 -11.84
CA LEU A 281 0.36 12.59 -10.85
C LEU A 281 1.54 12.62 -9.87
N GLY A 282 1.27 12.92 -8.60
CA GLY A 282 2.32 13.01 -7.57
C GLY A 282 2.21 11.95 -6.47
N TYR A 283 1.10 11.22 -6.41
CA TYR A 283 0.86 10.21 -5.38
C TYR A 283 0.04 9.06 -5.95
N ILE A 284 0.41 7.83 -5.61
CA ILE A 284 -0.42 6.64 -5.79
C ILE A 284 -0.27 5.71 -4.58
N ALA A 285 -1.38 5.29 -4.01
CA ALA A 285 -1.41 4.26 -2.97
C ALA A 285 -2.57 3.29 -3.17
N PHE A 286 -2.43 2.09 -2.62
CA PHE A 286 -3.49 1.09 -2.58
C PHE A 286 -3.81 0.77 -1.13
N GLY A 287 -5.08 0.67 -0.79
CA GLY A 287 -5.49 0.48 0.59
C GLY A 287 -6.97 0.25 0.79
N SER A 288 -7.39 0.39 2.03
CA SER A 288 -8.78 0.23 2.44
C SER A 288 -9.16 1.35 3.41
N GLU A 289 -10.28 2.01 3.13
CA GLU A 289 -10.91 2.91 4.09
C GLU A 289 -11.66 2.12 5.16
N ALA A 290 -11.39 2.44 6.43
CA ALA A 290 -12.11 1.91 7.57
C ALA A 290 -13.20 2.89 8.00
N LEU A 291 -14.47 2.58 7.69
CA LEU A 291 -15.60 3.37 8.19
C LEU A 291 -16.04 2.78 9.52
N ASP A 292 -16.65 1.60 9.53
CA ASP A 292 -17.06 0.95 10.77
C ASP A 292 -17.31 -0.55 10.62
N SER A 293 -17.33 -1.24 11.76
CA SER A 293 -17.64 -2.67 11.85
C SER A 293 -18.11 -3.03 13.27
N ALA A 294 -19.09 -3.93 13.37
CA ALA A 294 -19.61 -4.40 14.66
C ALA A 294 -18.63 -5.33 15.40
N THR A 295 -17.68 -5.92 14.67
CA THR A 295 -16.62 -6.80 15.20
C THR A 295 -15.28 -6.50 14.54
N ASN A 296 -14.19 -7.08 15.04
CA ASN A 296 -12.93 -7.04 14.31
C ASN A 296 -13.08 -7.63 12.92
N VAL A 297 -12.45 -6.96 11.95
CA VAL A 297 -12.30 -7.40 10.56
C VAL A 297 -10.84 -7.24 10.15
N THR A 298 -10.41 -8.07 9.21
CA THR A 298 -9.06 -8.03 8.68
C THR A 298 -9.09 -7.89 7.16
N PHE A 299 -8.46 -6.84 6.65
CA PHE A 299 -8.05 -6.73 5.25
C PHE A 299 -6.65 -7.31 5.10
N TYR A 300 -6.44 -8.16 4.10
CA TYR A 300 -5.15 -8.75 3.78
C TYR A 300 -4.86 -8.59 2.30
N ASN A 301 -3.75 -7.93 1.98
CA ASN A 301 -3.23 -7.81 0.64
C ASN A 301 -2.05 -8.77 0.46
N LYS A 302 -2.34 -9.87 -0.22
CA LYS A 302 -1.44 -11.01 -0.43
C LYS A 302 -0.47 -10.78 -1.58
N VAL A 303 -0.94 -10.17 -2.65
CA VAL A 303 -0.11 -9.79 -3.80
C VAL A 303 -0.38 -8.33 -4.09
N LEU A 304 0.69 -7.56 -4.28
CA LEU A 304 0.59 -6.24 -4.88
C LEU A 304 1.84 -5.98 -5.72
N SER A 305 1.63 -5.40 -6.88
CA SER A 305 2.68 -4.83 -7.70
C SER A 305 2.16 -3.56 -8.35
N MET A 306 2.95 -2.48 -8.24
CA MET A 306 2.63 -1.18 -8.85
C MET A 306 3.86 -0.64 -9.56
N ASP A 307 3.70 -0.19 -10.80
CA ASP A 307 4.76 0.41 -11.59
C ASP A 307 4.19 1.48 -12.54
N VAL A 308 4.82 2.65 -12.53
CA VAL A 308 4.46 3.76 -13.42
C VAL A 308 5.54 3.88 -14.48
N ILE A 309 5.18 3.54 -15.71
CA ILE A 309 6.08 3.57 -16.85
C ILE A 309 5.95 4.91 -17.55
N SER A 310 7.04 5.67 -17.63
CA SER A 310 7.09 6.88 -18.46
C SER A 310 7.31 6.55 -19.94
N LEU A 311 6.93 7.48 -20.82
CA LEU A 311 7.30 7.44 -22.26
C LEU A 311 8.83 7.51 -22.49
#